data_AF-A0A1H9D9Z6-F1
#
_entry.id   AF-A0A1H9D9Z6-F1
#
_cell.length_a   1.000
_cell.length_b   1.000
_cell.length_c   1.000
_cell.angle_alpha   90.00
_cell.angle_beta   90.00
_cell.angle_gamma   90.00
#
_symmetry.space_group_name_H-M   'P 1'
#
loop_
_entity.id
_entity.type
_entity.pdbx_description
1 polymer ?
#
loop_
_entity_poly.entity_id
_entity_poly.type
_entity_poly.pdbx_seq_one_letter_code
_entity_poly.pdbx_strand_id
1 'polypeptide(L)'
;MILGEEVIWRNDTPLWSMNYYGRVTGEPFSGDFLKAALFEVPADKPYRGPDIFRQGDYTYHCQTNSDFTWFQGYEDIFYLDTRIYELHFHGGIIV
;
A
#
# COMPACT_ATOMS: atom_id res chain seq x y z
N MET A 1 -7.06 10.26 7.68
CA MET A 1 -5.66 9.88 7.99
C MET A 1 -5.66 8.39 8.29
N ILE A 2 -4.73 7.66 7.70
CA ILE A 2 -4.60 6.21 7.83
C ILE A 2 -3.15 5.93 8.25
N LEU A 3 -2.99 5.17 9.32
CA LEU A 3 -1.71 4.81 9.92
C LEU A 3 -1.74 3.31 10.19
N GLY A 4 -0.60 2.65 10.04
CA GLY A 4 -0.47 1.28 10.49
C GLY A 4 0.94 0.75 10.36
N GLU A 5 1.12 -0.39 11.00
CA GLU A 5 2.35 -1.15 11.04
C GLU A 5 2.01 -2.62 10.87
N GLU A 6 2.85 -3.33 10.12
CA GLU A 6 2.83 -4.78 9.99
C GLU A 6 4.20 -5.32 10.39
N VAL A 7 4.21 -6.43 11.14
CA VAL A 7 5.44 -7.10 11.56
C VAL A 7 5.28 -8.60 11.41
N ILE A 8 6.26 -9.23 10.76
CA ILE A 8 6.34 -10.70 10.65
C ILE A 8 7.23 -11.21 11.78
N TRP A 9 6.70 -12.13 12.57
CA TRP A 9 7.39 -12.75 13.70
C TRP A 9 7.64 -14.23 13.46
N ARG A 10 8.77 -14.73 13.98
CA ARG A 10 9.04 -16.17 14.10
C ARG A 10 9.70 -16.43 15.44
N ASN A 11 9.06 -17.25 16.29
CA ASN A 11 9.57 -17.61 17.62
C ASN A 11 9.99 -16.37 18.43
N ASP A 12 9.08 -15.40 18.58
CA ASP A 12 9.30 -14.12 19.28
C ASP A 12 10.42 -13.24 18.73
N THR A 13 10.97 -13.59 17.56
CA THR A 13 11.96 -12.78 16.83
C THR A 13 11.27 -12.06 15.68
N PRO A 14 11.32 -10.72 15.60
CA PRO A 14 10.77 -9.98 14.47
C PRO A 14 11.73 -10.12 13.29
N LEU A 15 11.20 -10.46 12.11
CA LEU A 15 12.00 -10.73 10.91
C LEU A 15 11.88 -9.63 9.86
N TRP A 16 10.73 -8.96 9.83
CA TRP A 16 10.42 -7.96 8.81
C TRP A 16 9.35 -7.03 9.36
N SER A 17 9.41 -5.75 9.02
CA SER A 17 8.36 -4.80 9.31
C SER A 17 8.08 -3.85 8.16
N MET A 18 6.87 -3.32 8.15
CA MET A 18 6.45 -2.24 7.26
C MET A 18 5.59 -1.26 8.03
N ASN A 19 5.88 0.03 7.84
CA ASN A 19 5.11 1.14 8.38
C ASN A 19 4.49 1.93 7.23
N TYR A 20 3.31 2.51 7.45
CA TYR A 20 2.63 3.30 6.43
C TYR A 20 1.83 4.47 7.00
N TYR A 21 1.83 5.56 6.23
CA TYR A 21 1.18 6.83 6.54
C TYR A 21 0.47 7.34 5.29
N GLY A 22 -0.86 7.47 5.37
CA GLY A 22 -1.68 7.94 4.27
C GLY A 22 -2.76 8.94 4.67
N ARG A 23 -3.27 9.64 3.66
CA ARG A 23 -4.34 10.62 3.81
C ARG A 23 -5.30 10.59 2.63
N VAL A 24 -6.57 10.82 2.94
CA VAL A 24 -7.59 11.15 1.95
C VAL A 24 -7.42 12.63 1.61
N THR A 25 -7.26 12.94 0.34
CA THR A 25 -7.03 14.30 -0.19
C THR A 25 -8.25 14.86 -0.92
N GLY A 26 -9.27 14.04 -1.17
CA GLY A 26 -10.51 14.46 -1.82
C GLY A 26 -11.62 13.41 -1.73
N GLU A 27 -12.78 13.76 -2.30
CA GLU A 27 -13.95 12.89 -2.40
C GLU A 27 -14.20 12.47 -3.86
N PRO A 28 -14.89 11.35 -4.13
CA PRO A 28 -15.50 10.42 -3.18
C PRO A 28 -14.52 9.29 -2.78
N PHE A 29 -13.90 9.35 -1.60
CA PHE A 29 -13.00 8.26 -1.19
C PHE A 29 -13.78 6.99 -0.83
N SER A 30 -13.36 5.84 -1.38
CA SER A 30 -13.98 4.54 -1.12
C SER A 30 -13.00 3.58 -0.44
N GLY A 31 -13.28 3.28 0.82
CA GLY A 31 -12.53 2.26 1.57
C GLY A 31 -12.73 0.84 1.03
N ASP A 32 -13.88 0.57 0.40
CA ASP A 32 -14.15 -0.74 -0.21
C ASP A 32 -13.37 -0.93 -1.51
N PHE A 33 -13.19 0.13 -2.30
CA PHE A 33 -12.29 0.11 -3.46
C PHE A 33 -10.84 -0.14 -3.04
N LEU A 34 -10.36 0.57 -2.00
CA LEU A 34 -9.02 0.34 -1.47
C LEU A 34 -8.85 -1.12 -1.00
N LYS A 35 -9.80 -1.66 -0.25
CA LYS A 35 -9.76 -3.08 0.17
C LYS A 35 -9.69 -4.02 -1.02
N ALA A 36 -10.49 -3.80 -2.07
CA ALA A 36 -10.47 -4.62 -3.27
C ALA A 36 -9.09 -4.61 -3.95
N ALA A 37 -8.44 -3.44 -4.07
CA ALA A 37 -7.09 -3.35 -4.60
C ALA A 37 -6.05 -4.11 -3.74
N LEU A 38 -6.18 -4.05 -2.41
CA LEU A 38 -5.27 -4.77 -1.49
C LEU A 38 -5.46 -6.28 -1.50
N PHE A 39 -6.65 -6.78 -1.86
CA PHE A 39 -6.89 -8.22 -2.03
C PHE A 39 -6.17 -8.80 -3.27
N GLU A 40 -5.84 -7.96 -4.25
CA GLU A 40 -5.10 -8.35 -5.46
C GLU A 40 -3.57 -8.23 -5.29
N VAL A 41 -3.07 -8.36 -4.05
CA VAL A 41 -1.63 -8.32 -3.73
C VAL A 41 -0.87 -9.40 -4.52
N PRO A 42 0.15 -9.03 -5.31
CA PRO A 42 0.90 -10.00 -6.10
C PRO A 42 1.93 -10.74 -5.23
N ALA A 43 2.10 -12.04 -5.49
CA ALA A 43 2.97 -12.90 -4.70
C ALA A 43 4.47 -12.54 -4.78
N ASP A 44 4.91 -11.91 -5.87
CA ASP A 44 6.29 -11.47 -6.11
C ASP A 44 6.59 -10.08 -5.51
N LYS A 45 5.55 -9.31 -5.16
CA LYS A 45 5.67 -8.01 -4.47
C LYS A 45 4.64 -7.92 -3.32
N PRO A 46 4.82 -8.70 -2.23
CA PRO A 46 3.82 -8.85 -1.18
C PRO A 46 3.84 -7.66 -0.19
N TYR A 47 3.59 -6.45 -0.70
CA TYR A 47 3.59 -5.23 0.10
C TYR A 47 2.17 -4.70 0.32
N ARG A 48 1.49 -4.33 -0.78
CA ARG A 48 0.17 -3.68 -0.81
C ARG A 48 -0.60 -4.27 -2.00
N GLY A 49 -1.35 -3.49 -2.76
CA GLY A 49 -2.00 -3.96 -3.99
C GLY A 49 -1.04 -4.10 -5.19
N PRO A 50 -1.56 -4.47 -6.37
CA PRO A 50 -0.77 -4.61 -7.60
C PRO A 50 -0.32 -3.25 -8.14
N ASP A 51 0.61 -3.21 -9.09
CA ASP A 51 1.11 -1.93 -9.63
C ASP A 51 -0.03 -1.00 -10.13
N ILE A 52 -1.10 -1.58 -10.70
CA ILE A 52 -2.32 -0.87 -11.12
C ILE A 52 -3.56 -1.72 -10.86
N PHE A 53 -4.62 -1.13 -10.30
CA PHE A 53 -5.95 -1.73 -10.17
C PHE A 53 -7.03 -0.73 -10.58
N ARG A 54 -8.07 -1.18 -11.29
CA ARG A 54 -9.16 -0.32 -11.79
C ARG A 54 -10.52 -0.95 -11.54
N GLN A 55 -11.47 -0.13 -11.09
CA GLN A 55 -12.85 -0.54 -10.90
C GLN A 55 -13.79 0.66 -11.01
N GLY A 56 -14.65 0.66 -12.03
CA GLY A 56 -15.48 1.83 -12.34
C GLY A 56 -14.60 3.05 -12.66
N ASP A 57 -14.91 4.19 -12.04
CA ASP A 57 -14.19 5.46 -12.21
C ASP A 57 -12.93 5.58 -11.32
N TYR A 58 -12.61 4.55 -10.54
CA TYR A 58 -11.46 4.55 -9.66
C TYR A 58 -10.24 3.87 -10.30
N THR A 59 -9.08 4.50 -10.12
CA THR A 59 -7.78 3.91 -10.46
C THR A 59 -6.85 3.96 -9.25
N TYR A 60 -6.30 2.82 -8.89
CA TYR A 60 -5.28 2.63 -7.86
C TYR A 60 -3.92 2.44 -8.54
N HIS A 61 -2.88 3.06 -8.00
CA HIS A 61 -1.50 2.79 -8.38
C HIS A 61 -0.67 2.46 -7.15
N CYS A 62 0.23 1.49 -7.29
CA CYS A 62 1.23 1.15 -6.28
C CYS A 62 2.60 1.10 -6.94
N GLN A 63 3.57 1.77 -6.31
CA GLN A 63 4.95 1.76 -6.76
C GLN A 63 5.84 1.43 -5.58
N THR A 64 6.83 0.58 -5.83
CA THR A 64 7.85 0.22 -4.86
C THR A 64 9.22 0.44 -5.47
N ASN A 65 10.11 1.01 -4.65
CA ASN A 65 11.51 1.22 -4.95
C ASN A 65 12.32 0.24 -4.11
N SER A 66 13.36 -0.34 -4.72
CA SER A 66 14.22 -1.36 -4.11
C SER A 66 13.50 -2.72 -3.92
N ASP A 67 14.10 -3.62 -3.15
CA ASP A 67 13.65 -4.98 -2.93
C ASP A 67 13.06 -5.21 -1.52
N PHE A 68 12.60 -6.44 -1.28
CA PHE A 68 11.93 -6.85 -0.05
C PHE A 68 12.79 -6.67 1.22
N THR A 69 14.12 -6.58 1.08
CA THR A 69 15.04 -6.41 2.21
C THR A 69 15.06 -4.99 2.76
N TRP A 70 14.81 -4.00 1.90
CA TRP A 70 14.75 -2.58 2.25
C TRP A 70 14.03 -1.82 1.14
N PHE A 71 12.80 -1.41 1.38
CA PHE A 71 11.95 -0.77 0.37
C PHE A 71 11.29 0.50 0.88
N GLN A 72 10.93 1.33 -0.10
CA GLN A 72 10.00 2.43 0.07
C GLN A 72 8.96 2.33 -1.04
N GLY A 73 7.72 2.62 -0.72
CA GLY A 73 6.64 2.60 -1.67
C GLY A 73 5.71 3.77 -1.50
N TYR A 74 4.96 3.99 -2.57
CA TYR A 74 3.96 5.03 -2.66
C TYR A 74 2.74 4.47 -3.37
N GLU A 75 1.57 4.80 -2.83
CA GLU A 75 0.29 4.44 -3.39
C GLU A 75 -0.59 5.67 -3.53
N ASP A 76 -1.38 5.72 -4.59
CA ASP A 76 -2.46 6.68 -4.71
C ASP A 76 -3.73 6.08 -5.31
N ILE A 77 -4.84 6.78 -5.07
CA ILE A 77 -6.12 6.50 -5.71
C ILE A 77 -6.60 7.77 -6.40
N PHE A 78 -6.97 7.60 -7.66
CA PHE A 78 -7.65 8.57 -8.48
C PHE A 78 -9.13 8.21 -8.62
N TYR A 79 -9.98 9.24 -8.60
CA TYR A 79 -11.34 9.16 -9.11
C TYR A 79 -11.42 10.07 -10.33
N LEU A 80 -11.71 9.47 -11.50
CA LEU A 80 -11.47 10.09 -12.80
C LEU A 80 -9.99 10.57 -12.86
N ASP A 81 -9.77 11.86 -13.13
CA ASP A 81 -8.43 12.47 -13.23
C ASP A 81 -7.96 13.16 -11.94
N THR A 82 -8.71 13.02 -10.83
CA THR A 82 -8.39 13.69 -9.56
C THR A 82 -7.83 12.70 -8.54
N ARG A 83 -6.63 12.98 -8.03
CA ARG A 83 -6.06 12.21 -6.92
C ARG A 83 -6.78 12.53 -5.61
N ILE A 84 -7.40 11.51 -5.03
CA ILE A 84 -8.24 11.64 -3.82
C ILE A 84 -7.67 10.91 -2.61
N TYR A 85 -6.57 10.17 -2.77
CA TYR A 85 -5.86 9.51 -1.69
C TYR A 85 -4.38 9.31 -2.05
N GLU A 86 -3.53 9.37 -1.04
CA GLU A 86 -2.11 9.02 -1.15
C GLU A 86 -1.59 8.38 0.15
N LEU A 87 -0.60 7.50 0.02
CA LEU A 87 0.05 6.84 1.14
C LEU A 87 1.51 6.52 0.82
N HIS A 88 2.40 6.84 1.78
CA HIS A 88 3.78 6.37 1.78
C HIS A 88 3.91 5.17 2.71
N PHE A 89 4.66 4.17 2.27
CA PHE A 89 4.98 3.00 3.07
C PHE A 89 6.46 2.64 2.93
N HIS A 90 7.05 2.06 3.95
CA HIS A 90 8.45 1.64 3.92
C HIS A 90 8.67 0.51 4.91
N GLY A 91 9.67 -0.30 4.66
CA GLY A 91 9.92 -1.48 5.46
C GLY A 91 11.13 -2.26 4.99
N GLY A 92 11.34 -3.41 5.62
CA GLY A 92 12.45 -4.27 5.31
C GLY A 92 12.67 -5.35 6.35
N ILE A 93 13.73 -6.12 6.13
CA ILE A 93 14.20 -7.14 7.07
C ILE A 93 14.75 -6.46 8.33
N ILE A 94 14.42 -7.01 9.49
CA ILE A 94 14.96 -6.58 10.77
C ILE A 94 16.23 -7.40 11.04
N VAL A 95 17.34 -6.70 11.30
CA VAL A 95 18.68 -7.27 11.56
C VAL A 95 19.10 -7.08 13.01
#